data_AF-A0A543J7X4-F1
#
_entry.id   AF-A0A543J7X4-F1
#
_cell.length_a   1.000
_cell.length_b   1.000
_cell.length_c   1.000
_cell.angle_alpha   90.00
_cell.angle_beta   90.00
_cell.angle_gamma   90.00
#
_symmetry.space_group_name_H-M   'P 1'
#
loop_
_entity.id
_entity.type
_entity.pdbx_description
1 polymer ?
#
loop_
_entity_poly.entity_id
_entity_poly.type
_entity_poly.pdbx_seq_one_letter_code
_entity_poly.pdbx_strand_id
1 'polypeptide(L)'
;MSTLLTTARHDAYAGVRDRKLAAVLTAEDDAEETGFNPLERISCRIHRRWLHQCVHSQAHVIAVTGHRWCRDCQCPASVSVDELTGTVTVRCQRCLRTPDGPATRQLVRCCRASLANAQDSRR
;
A
#
# COMPACT_ATOMS: atom_id res chain seq x y z
N MET A 1 -6.28 8.53 -30.51
CA MET A 1 -7.06 8.62 -29.26
C MET A 1 -6.27 8.26 -27.99
N SER A 2 -4.94 8.07 -28.07
CA SER A 2 -4.10 7.67 -26.92
C SER A 2 -3.62 8.87 -26.07
N THR A 3 -3.38 10.03 -26.71
CA THR A 3 -2.83 11.23 -26.05
C THR A 3 -3.76 11.88 -25.01
N LEU A 4 -5.08 11.81 -25.20
CA LEU A 4 -6.05 12.44 -24.29
C LEU A 4 -6.19 11.64 -22.96
N LEU A 5 -5.99 10.33 -23.00
CA LEU A 5 -6.00 9.47 -21.80
C LEU A 5 -4.76 9.71 -20.93
N THR A 6 -3.60 9.97 -21.56
CA THR A 6 -2.34 10.30 -20.85
C THR A 6 -2.45 11.63 -20.11
N THR A 7 -3.03 12.67 -20.72
CA THR A 7 -3.17 14.00 -20.08
C THR A 7 -4.11 13.98 -18.88
N ALA A 8 -5.25 13.28 -18.97
CA ALA A 8 -6.20 13.15 -17.86
C ALA A 8 -5.63 12.42 -16.63
N ARG A 9 -4.65 11.52 -16.83
CA ARG A 9 -3.95 10.81 -15.75
C ARG A 9 -2.91 11.67 -15.04
N HIS A 10 -2.20 12.53 -15.76
CA HIS A 10 -1.25 13.47 -15.13
C HIS A 10 -1.92 14.42 -14.14
N ASP A 11 -3.19 14.77 -14.36
CA ASP A 11 -3.94 15.67 -13.46
C ASP A 11 -4.59 14.96 -12.26
N ALA A 12 -4.69 13.62 -12.26
CA ALA A 12 -5.44 12.87 -11.24
C ALA A 12 -4.91 13.09 -9.80
N TYR A 13 -3.63 13.43 -9.68
CA TYR A 13 -2.95 13.70 -8.41
C TYR A 13 -2.45 15.14 -8.26
N ALA A 14 -2.92 16.08 -9.08
CA ALA A 14 -2.52 17.49 -8.99
C ALA A 14 -2.75 18.10 -7.59
N GLY A 15 -3.78 17.63 -6.88
CA GLY A 15 -4.12 18.04 -5.50
C GLY A 15 -3.32 17.34 -4.39
N VAL A 16 -2.43 16.41 -4.70
CA VAL A 16 -1.56 15.75 -3.70
C VAL A 16 -0.38 16.67 -3.40
N ARG A 17 -0.25 17.09 -2.13
CA ARG A 17 0.80 18.05 -1.70
C ARG A 17 2.21 17.47 -1.78
N ASP A 18 2.37 16.20 -1.40
CA ASP A 18 3.63 15.47 -1.53
C ASP A 18 3.87 15.15 -3.01
N ARG A 19 4.81 15.88 -3.63
CA ARG A 19 5.12 15.75 -5.05
C ARG A 19 5.74 14.40 -5.40
N LYS A 20 6.52 13.80 -4.50
CA LYS A 20 7.08 12.46 -4.71
C LYS A 20 5.96 11.42 -4.68
N LEU A 21 5.05 11.53 -3.71
CA LEU A 21 3.87 10.66 -3.66
C LEU A 21 3.02 10.79 -4.93
N ALA A 22 2.79 12.02 -5.42
CA ALA A 22 2.06 12.24 -6.66
C ALA A 22 2.73 11.54 -7.85
N ALA A 23 4.06 11.69 -7.99
CA ALA A 23 4.82 11.03 -9.05
C ALA A 23 4.79 9.50 -8.94
N VAL A 24 4.91 8.93 -7.74
CA VAL A 24 4.82 7.48 -7.50
C VAL A 24 3.42 6.97 -7.80
N LEU A 25 2.37 7.68 -7.40
CA LEU A 25 0.98 7.32 -7.71
C LEU A 25 0.75 7.22 -9.23
N THR A 26 1.21 8.22 -9.98
CA THR A 26 1.14 8.21 -11.45
C THR A 26 1.95 7.05 -12.04
N ALA A 27 3.20 6.88 -11.64
CA ALA A 27 4.08 5.84 -12.17
C ALA A 27 3.55 4.42 -11.91
N GLU A 28 3.01 4.16 -10.71
CA GLU A 28 2.38 2.88 -10.39
C GLU A 28 1.11 2.64 -11.20
N ASP A 29 0.31 3.68 -11.44
CA ASP A 29 -0.83 3.55 -12.34
C ASP A 29 -0.40 3.22 -13.77
N ASP A 30 0.72 3.77 -14.25
CA ASP A 30 1.22 3.51 -15.61
C ASP A 30 1.75 2.07 -15.68
N ALA A 31 2.47 1.65 -14.65
CA ALA A 31 2.99 0.30 -14.54
C ALA A 31 1.88 -0.75 -14.48
N GLU A 32 0.75 -0.47 -13.81
CA GLU A 32 -0.41 -1.37 -13.75
C GLU A 32 -1.01 -1.67 -15.13
N GLU A 33 -1.01 -0.69 -16.05
CA GLU A 33 -1.47 -0.92 -17.43
C GLU A 33 -0.61 -1.95 -18.17
N THR A 34 0.64 -2.14 -17.72
CA THR A 34 1.59 -3.11 -18.28
C THR A 34 1.74 -4.38 -17.44
N GLY A 35 0.88 -4.59 -16.44
CA GLY A 35 0.82 -5.82 -15.65
C GLY A 35 1.50 -5.75 -14.29
N PHE A 36 1.88 -4.58 -13.80
CA PHE A 36 2.29 -4.42 -12.41
C PHE A 36 1.16 -4.86 -11.47
N ASN A 37 1.49 -5.64 -10.44
CA ASN A 37 0.50 -6.16 -9.52
C ASN A 37 0.01 -5.03 -8.58
N PRO A 38 -1.28 -4.71 -8.52
CA PRO A 38 -1.80 -3.67 -7.63
C PRO A 38 -1.54 -3.91 -6.14
N LEU A 39 -1.27 -5.15 -5.73
CA LEU A 39 -0.90 -5.52 -4.36
C LEU A 39 0.59 -5.27 -4.04
N GLU A 40 1.40 -4.92 -5.04
CA GLU A 40 2.80 -4.53 -4.90
C GLU A 40 2.99 -3.01 -4.76
N ARG A 41 1.90 -2.22 -4.87
CA ARG A 41 1.98 -0.78 -4.72
C ARG A 41 2.53 -0.38 -3.35
N ILE A 42 3.39 0.63 -3.34
CA ILE A 42 3.88 1.31 -2.15
C ILE A 42 3.11 2.60 -1.86
N SER A 43 2.25 3.03 -2.78
CA SER A 43 1.26 4.09 -2.57
C SER A 43 -0.17 3.55 -2.59
N CYS A 44 -1.10 4.34 -2.07
CA CYS A 44 -2.52 4.01 -2.08
C CYS A 44 -3.28 4.99 -2.96
N ARG A 45 -3.74 4.52 -4.13
CA ARG A 45 -4.59 5.29 -5.05
C ARG A 45 -5.89 5.78 -4.41
N ILE A 46 -6.52 4.96 -3.55
CA ILE A 46 -7.82 5.27 -2.91
C ILE A 46 -7.68 6.46 -1.96
N HIS A 47 -6.71 6.41 -1.04
CA HIS A 47 -6.54 7.45 -0.02
C HIS A 47 -5.58 8.56 -0.47
N ARG A 48 -4.89 8.38 -1.61
CA ARG A 48 -3.84 9.27 -2.13
C ARG A 48 -2.77 9.56 -1.08
N ARG A 49 -2.27 8.48 -0.47
CA ARG A 49 -1.28 8.47 0.62
C ARG A 49 -0.23 7.40 0.36
N TRP A 50 0.90 7.48 1.06
CA TRP A 50 1.82 6.35 1.15
C TRP A 50 1.10 5.15 1.79
N LEU A 51 1.32 3.93 1.30
CA LEU A 51 0.66 2.72 1.81
C LEU A 51 0.76 2.60 3.34
N HIS A 52 1.94 2.85 3.91
CA HIS A 52 2.15 2.74 5.35
C HIS A 52 1.26 3.67 6.19
N GLN A 53 0.75 4.77 5.61
CA GLN A 53 -0.10 5.75 6.29
C GLN A 53 -1.59 5.38 6.27
N CYS A 54 -1.99 4.34 5.52
CA CYS A 54 -3.38 3.94 5.42
C CYS A 54 -3.62 2.44 5.49
N VAL A 55 -2.56 1.61 5.49
CA VAL A 55 -2.65 0.13 5.50
C VAL A 55 -3.54 -0.43 6.61
N HIS A 56 -3.69 0.27 7.73
CA HIS A 56 -4.58 -0.13 8.83
C HIS A 56 -6.08 -0.05 8.48
N SER A 57 -6.46 0.68 7.43
CA SER A 57 -7.85 0.86 6.97
C SER A 57 -8.51 -0.46 6.59
N GLN A 58 -9.82 -0.56 6.84
CA GLN A 58 -10.63 -1.72 6.42
C GLN A 58 -10.67 -1.87 4.88
N ALA A 59 -10.47 -0.77 4.15
CA ALA A 59 -10.41 -0.78 2.69
C ALA A 59 -9.24 -1.61 2.12
N HIS A 60 -8.26 -2.00 2.95
CA HIS A 60 -7.10 -2.81 2.54
C HIS A 60 -7.16 -4.25 3.05
N VAL A 61 -8.32 -4.70 3.53
CA VAL A 61 -8.55 -6.11 3.84
C VAL A 61 -9.05 -6.81 2.58
N ILE A 62 -8.33 -7.84 2.13
CA ILE A 62 -8.73 -8.67 0.99
C ILE A 62 -8.67 -10.12 1.41
N ALA A 63 -9.80 -10.63 1.93
CA ALA A 63 -9.89 -11.99 2.46
C ALA A 63 -9.51 -13.06 1.43
N VAL A 64 -9.88 -12.85 0.16
CA VAL A 64 -9.62 -13.77 -0.95
C VAL A 64 -8.11 -14.02 -1.12
N THR A 65 -7.33 -12.95 -1.27
CA THR A 65 -5.87 -13.04 -1.45
C THR A 65 -5.12 -13.26 -0.13
N GLY A 66 -5.77 -13.01 1.00
CA GLY A 66 -5.18 -13.12 2.34
C GLY A 66 -4.51 -11.84 2.83
N HIS A 67 -4.65 -10.71 2.13
CA HIS A 67 -4.11 -9.43 2.59
C HIS A 67 -4.84 -8.97 3.85
N ARG A 68 -4.05 -8.72 4.90
CA ARG A 68 -4.55 -8.38 6.25
C ARG A 68 -5.63 -9.34 6.74
N TRP A 69 -5.47 -10.63 6.49
CA TRP A 69 -6.47 -11.63 6.85
C TRP A 69 -5.85 -12.80 7.60
N CYS A 70 -6.46 -13.17 8.72
CA CYS A 70 -6.14 -14.42 9.42
C CYS A 70 -7.04 -15.53 8.88
N ARG A 71 -6.45 -16.54 8.21
CA ARG A 71 -7.21 -17.67 7.68
C ARG A 71 -7.80 -18.55 8.78
N ASP A 72 -7.05 -18.81 9.85
CA ASP A 72 -7.50 -19.63 10.98
C ASP A 72 -8.72 -19.03 11.69
N CYS A 73 -8.67 -17.73 12.00
CA CYS A 73 -9.72 -17.04 12.74
C CYS A 73 -10.80 -16.41 11.86
N GLN A 74 -10.62 -16.48 10.53
CA GLN A 74 -11.47 -15.89 9.51
C GLN A 74 -11.85 -14.44 9.83
N CYS A 75 -10.83 -13.62 10.13
CA CYS A 75 -11.03 -12.22 10.50
C CYS A 75 -9.91 -11.31 9.99
N PRO A 76 -10.17 -9.99 9.90
CA PRO A 76 -9.13 -9.02 9.61
C PRO A 76 -7.97 -9.10 10.62
N ALA A 77 -6.75 -9.01 10.12
CA ALA A 77 -5.55 -8.85 10.93
C ALA A 77 -5.21 -7.36 11.05
N SER A 78 -4.83 -6.93 12.25
CA SER A 78 -4.33 -5.58 12.47
C SER A 78 -2.92 -5.44 11.86
N VAL A 79 -2.59 -4.22 11.46
CA VAL A 79 -1.25 -3.86 10.98
C VAL A 79 -0.83 -2.64 11.76
N SER A 80 0.34 -2.72 12.37
CA SER A 80 0.96 -1.62 13.10
C SER A 80 2.28 -1.26 12.43
N VAL A 81 2.46 0.03 12.20
CA VAL A 81 3.64 0.60 11.54
C VAL A 81 4.33 1.52 12.53
N ASP A 82 5.60 1.24 12.82
CA ASP A 82 6.50 2.13 13.51
C ASP A 82 7.31 2.89 12.45
N GLU A 83 6.99 4.17 12.25
CA GLU A 83 7.68 5.01 11.26
C GLU A 83 9.10 5.41 11.69
N LEU A 84 9.41 5.35 12.99
CA LEU A 84 10.73 5.70 13.52
C LEU A 84 11.73 4.57 13.28
N THR A 85 11.35 3.33 13.59
CA THR A 85 12.22 2.17 13.42
C THR A 85 12.05 1.47 12.08
N GLY A 86 11.01 1.82 11.31
CA GLY A 86 10.65 1.14 10.07
C GLY A 86 10.01 -0.24 10.28
N THR A 87 9.58 -0.54 11.51
CA THR A 87 9.03 -1.86 11.85
C THR A 87 7.57 -1.95 11.41
N VAL A 88 7.23 -3.03 10.71
CA VAL A 88 5.84 -3.33 10.31
C VAL A 88 5.47 -4.67 10.91
N THR A 89 4.39 -4.69 11.68
CA THR A 89 3.88 -5.91 12.33
C THR A 89 2.44 -6.17 11.90
N VAL A 90 2.10 -7.46 11.75
CA VAL A 90 0.76 -7.91 11.38
C VAL A 90 0.31 -8.91 12.42
N ARG A 91 -0.88 -8.71 13.01
CA ARG A 91 -1.35 -9.55 14.11
C ARG A 91 -2.85 -9.77 14.05
N CYS A 92 -3.26 -11.03 14.10
CA CYS A 92 -4.67 -11.38 14.29
C CYS A 92 -5.13 -10.89 15.67
N GLN A 93 -6.26 -10.19 15.75
CA GLN A 93 -6.80 -9.71 17.03
C GLN A 93 -7.54 -10.79 17.84
N ARG A 94 -7.72 -11.99 17.27
CA ARG A 94 -8.37 -13.14 17.93
C ARG A 94 -7.34 -14.12 18.50
N CYS A 95 -6.54 -14.76 17.65
CA CYS A 95 -5.53 -15.73 18.10
C CYS A 95 -4.19 -15.11 18.47
N LEU A 96 -4.03 -13.79 18.28
CA LEU A 96 -2.81 -13.04 18.59
C LEU A 96 -1.55 -13.48 17.82
N ARG A 97 -1.66 -14.41 16.88
CA ARG A 97 -0.58 -14.84 16.00
C ARG A 97 -0.44 -13.92 14.78
N THR A 98 0.76 -13.89 14.23
CA THR A 98 1.03 -13.32 12.91
C THR A 98 0.51 -14.29 11.84
N PRO A 99 -0.39 -13.87 10.93
CA PRO A 99 -0.74 -14.69 9.78
C PRO A 99 0.49 -14.82 8.86
N ASP A 100 1.25 -15.90 8.90
CA ASP A 100 2.53 -16.02 8.18
C ASP A 100 2.37 -16.58 6.76
N GLY A 101 1.60 -15.87 5.94
CA GLY A 101 1.35 -16.21 4.54
C GLY A 101 2.10 -15.32 3.54
N PRO A 102 2.15 -15.71 2.25
CA PRO A 102 2.73 -14.90 1.18
C PRO A 102 2.17 -13.47 1.12
N ALA A 103 0.85 -13.31 1.29
CA ALA A 103 0.20 -12.00 1.31
C ALA A 103 0.68 -11.11 2.47
N THR A 104 0.92 -11.68 3.65
CA THR A 104 1.46 -10.92 4.79
C THR A 104 2.90 -10.48 4.52
N ARG A 105 3.74 -11.36 3.95
CA ARG A 105 5.11 -11.02 3.59
C ARG A 105 5.16 -9.94 2.50
N GLN A 106 4.29 -10.04 1.49
CA GLN A 106 4.10 -9.01 0.46
C GLN A 106 3.71 -7.67 1.07
N LEU A 107 2.68 -7.66 1.92
CA LEU A 107 2.23 -6.47 2.62
C LEU A 107 3.36 -5.80 3.43
N VAL A 108 4.06 -6.58 4.25
CA VAL A 108 5.18 -6.08 5.08
C VAL A 108 6.28 -5.48 4.22
N ARG A 109 6.65 -6.13 3.11
CA ARG A 109 7.63 -5.62 2.14
C ARG A 109 7.17 -4.29 1.53
N CYS A 110 5.94 -4.22 1.03
CA CYS A 110 5.40 -3.02 0.40
C CYS A 110 5.30 -1.85 1.40
N CYS A 111 4.87 -2.11 2.64
CA CYS A 111 4.86 -1.09 3.69
C CYS A 111 6.27 -0.58 4.02
N ARG A 112 7.28 -1.45 4.09
CA ARG A 112 8.67 -1.02 4.32
C ARG A 112 9.22 -0.20 3.15
N ALA A 113 8.95 -0.61 1.90
CA ALA A 113 9.35 0.15 0.72
C ALA A 113 8.63 1.51 0.64
N SER A 114 7.37 1.56 1.07
CA SER A 114 6.58 2.79 1.23
C SER A 114 7.22 3.75 2.23
N LEU A 115 7.66 3.24 3.39
CA LEU A 115 8.35 4.05 4.41
C LEU A 115 9.67 4.61 3.88
N ALA A 116 10.51 3.77 3.28
CA ALA A 116 11.81 4.19 2.72
C ALA A 116 11.62 5.31 1.70
N ASN A 117 10.68 5.15 0.76
CA ASN A 117 10.40 6.17 -0.24
C ASN A 117 9.90 7.49 0.35
N ALA A 118 9.06 7.44 1.39
CA ALA A 118 8.55 8.63 2.05
C ALA A 118 9.59 9.35 2.92
N GLN A 119 10.59 8.63 3.46
CA GLN A 119 11.67 9.21 4.26
C GLN A 119 12.70 9.94 3.38
N ASP A 120 13.02 9.40 2.21
CA ASP A 120 13.90 10.06 1.23
C ASP A 120 13.37 11.43 0.78
N SER A 121 12.05 11.67 0.83
CA SER A 121 11.45 12.97 0.51
C SER A 121 11.67 14.04 1.58
N ARG A 122 12.02 13.64 2.81
CA ARG A 122 12.16 14.55 3.96
C ARG A 122 13.62 15.00 4.19
N ARG A 123 14.56 14.47 3.41
CA ARG A 123 15.98 14.84 3.42
C ARG A 123 16.27 15.82 2.30
#